data_AF-A0A096LTV6-F1
#
_entry.id   AF-A0A096LTV6-F1
#
_cell.length_a   1.000
_cell.length_b   1.000
_cell.length_c   1.000
_cell.angle_alpha   90.00
_cell.angle_beta   90.00
_cell.angle_gamma   90.00
#
_symmetry.space_group_name_H-M   'P 1'
#
loop_
_entity.id
_entity.type
_entity.pdbx_description
1 polymer ?
#
loop_
_entity_poly.entity_id
_entity_poly.type
_entity_poly.pdbx_seq_one_letter_code
_entity_poly.pdbx_strand_id
1 'polypeptide(L)'
;LRRRHLMTKWSKQKPTLDQVQRFLWRSRWSKNCVPAGEVVRRWAPSRPTGREETDVARYVGGQSWAGLVIAESQRPGAGRGDLTGTRDFSQGSVICDYHGRLVSASEGRQILGTEGGRGLFFSKSGDQDLCVDAQPCHPHITTFGRLINHS
;
A
#
# COMPACT_ATOMS: atom_id res chain seq x y z
N LEU A 1 -0.42 12.08 8.69
CA LEU A 1 -0.63 11.06 7.63
C LEU A 1 -1.20 11.65 6.32
N ARG A 2 -2.42 12.23 6.29
CA ARG A 2 -3.05 12.75 5.05
C ARG A 2 -2.29 13.87 4.34
N ARG A 3 -1.69 14.79 5.10
CA ARG A 3 -0.83 15.85 4.54
C ARG A 3 0.36 15.26 3.79
N ARG A 4 1.04 14.26 4.35
CA ARG A 4 2.18 13.58 3.71
C ARG A 4 1.74 12.84 2.44
N HIS A 5 0.57 12.19 2.48
CA HIS A 5 -0.06 11.55 1.30
C HIS A 5 -0.41 12.54 0.18
N LEU A 6 -0.89 13.74 0.50
CA LEU A 6 -1.15 14.77 -0.51
C LEU A 6 0.14 15.21 -1.21
N MET A 7 1.24 15.37 -0.46
CA MET A 7 2.53 15.75 -1.03
C MET A 7 3.11 14.69 -1.97
N THR A 8 2.77 13.40 -1.79
CA THR A 8 3.28 12.32 -2.65
C THR A 8 2.55 12.18 -3.98
N LYS A 9 1.38 12.81 -4.15
CA LYS A 9 0.64 12.78 -5.43
C LYS A 9 1.33 13.55 -6.55
N TRP A 10 2.15 14.52 -6.18
CA TRP A 10 2.90 15.35 -7.11
C TRP A 10 4.39 15.17 -6.82
N SER A 11 4.97 14.12 -7.40
CA SER A 11 6.35 13.70 -7.14
C SER A 11 7.39 14.44 -7.99
N LYS A 12 6.99 14.90 -9.19
CA LYS A 12 7.90 15.52 -10.17
C LYS A 12 7.85 17.05 -10.18
N GLN A 13 6.69 17.63 -9.87
CA GLN A 13 6.48 19.08 -9.99
C GLN A 13 5.55 19.56 -8.89
N LYS A 14 5.79 20.77 -8.40
CA LYS A 14 4.94 21.43 -7.42
C LYS A 14 3.53 21.61 -7.99
N PRO A 15 2.47 21.17 -7.29
CA PRO A 15 1.10 21.37 -7.77
C PRO A 15 0.65 22.82 -7.67
N THR A 16 -0.27 23.21 -8.54
CA THR A 16 -0.99 24.48 -8.44
C THR A 16 -2.13 24.39 -7.43
N LEU A 17 -2.60 25.53 -6.94
CA LEU A 17 -3.71 25.60 -5.99
C LEU A 17 -4.97 24.91 -6.53
N ASP A 18 -5.33 25.19 -7.78
CA ASP A 18 -6.47 24.59 -8.48
C ASP A 18 -6.38 23.07 -8.61
N GLN A 19 -5.18 22.53 -8.82
CA GLN A 19 -4.97 21.09 -8.90
C GLN A 19 -5.23 20.42 -7.55
N VAL A 20 -4.74 21.04 -6.46
CA VAL A 20 -4.98 20.54 -5.11
C VAL A 20 -6.45 20.67 -4.72
N GLN A 21 -7.10 21.80 -5.03
CA GLN A 21 -8.52 22.02 -4.72
C GLN A 21 -9.42 21.01 -5.43
N ARG A 22 -9.22 20.79 -6.74
CA ARG A 22 -9.97 19.77 -7.49
C ARG A 22 -9.77 18.37 -6.92
N PHE A 23 -8.55 18.05 -6.49
CA PHE A 23 -8.27 16.76 -5.86
C PHE A 23 -9.00 16.60 -4.53
N LEU A 24 -8.92 17.61 -3.65
CA LEU A 24 -9.61 17.59 -2.36
C LEU A 24 -11.13 17.50 -2.52
N TRP A 25 -11.71 18.25 -3.46
CA TRP A 25 -13.13 18.16 -3.79
C TRP A 25 -13.55 16.73 -4.19
N ARG A 26 -12.77 16.08 -5.07
CA ARG A 26 -13.05 14.71 -5.52
C ARG A 26 -12.85 13.66 -4.43
N SER A 27 -12.02 13.94 -3.42
CA SER A 27 -11.68 12.99 -2.36
C SER A 27 -12.82 12.68 -1.38
N ARG A 28 -13.89 13.50 -1.36
CA ARG A 28 -15.03 13.39 -0.42
C ARG A 28 -14.60 13.35 1.06
N TRP A 29 -13.44 13.87 1.40
CA TRP A 29 -12.95 13.91 2.78
C TRP A 29 -13.71 14.95 3.59
N SER A 30 -14.25 14.55 4.74
CA SER A 30 -15.06 15.41 5.63
C SER A 30 -14.39 15.74 6.97
N LYS A 31 -13.26 15.11 7.30
CA LYS A 31 -12.50 15.32 8.55
C LYS A 31 -11.01 15.48 8.26
N ASN A 32 -10.30 16.27 9.07
CA ASN A 32 -8.85 16.49 8.94
C ASN A 32 -8.41 16.97 7.54
N CYS A 33 -9.23 17.81 6.89
CA CYS A 33 -8.94 18.36 5.57
C CYS A 33 -7.86 19.44 5.67
N VAL A 34 -6.80 19.30 4.88
CA VAL A 34 -5.72 20.27 4.83
C VAL A 34 -6.09 21.36 3.81
N PRO A 35 -5.96 22.65 4.13
CA PRO A 35 -6.20 23.72 3.17
C PRO A 35 -5.30 23.57 1.94
N ALA A 36 -5.86 23.72 0.74
CA ALA A 36 -5.11 23.56 -0.50
C ALA A 36 -3.88 24.49 -0.57
N GLY A 37 -4.01 25.72 -0.06
CA GLY A 37 -2.90 26.67 0.00
C GLY A 37 -1.78 26.20 0.94
N GLU A 38 -2.10 25.49 2.02
CA GLU A 38 -1.08 24.92 2.90
C GLU A 38 -0.33 23.76 2.22
N VAL A 39 -1.03 22.94 1.44
CA VAL A 39 -0.42 21.87 0.64
C VAL A 39 0.55 22.46 -0.38
N VAL A 40 0.15 23.46 -1.15
CA VAL A 40 1.05 24.10 -2.14
C VAL A 40 2.22 24.79 -1.45
N ARG A 41 1.98 25.55 -0.38
CA ARG A 41 3.05 26.28 0.33
C ARG A 41 4.10 25.35 0.91
N ARG A 42 3.68 24.22 1.47
CA ARG A 42 4.57 23.28 2.18
C ARG A 42 5.01 22.09 1.33
N TRP A 43 4.69 22.11 0.03
CA TRP A 43 5.15 21.09 -0.90
C TRP A 43 6.66 21.21 -1.06
N ALA A 44 7.34 20.08 -0.91
CA ALA A 44 8.74 19.92 -1.21
C ALA A 44 8.89 18.70 -2.12
N PRO A 45 9.81 18.74 -3.11
CA PRO A 45 10.11 17.56 -3.90
C PRO A 45 10.58 16.43 -2.97
N SER A 46 10.12 15.21 -3.24
CA SER A 46 10.63 14.04 -2.53
C SER A 46 12.13 13.98 -2.73
N ARG A 47 12.91 14.19 -1.66
CA ARG A 47 14.34 13.90 -1.69
C ARG A 47 14.47 12.38 -1.83
N PRO A 48 15.29 11.86 -2.76
CA PRO A 48 15.66 10.45 -2.74
C PRO A 48 16.36 10.23 -1.39
N THR A 49 15.60 9.67 -0.46
CA THR A 49 16.06 9.43 0.90
C THR A 49 16.72 8.06 0.86
N GLY A 50 18.06 8.10 0.83
CA GLY A 50 19.00 7.06 1.24
C GLY A 50 18.59 5.60 1.02
N ARG A 51 19.36 4.93 0.16
CA ARG A 51 19.25 3.49 -0.17
C ARG A 51 17.89 3.16 -0.77
N GLU A 52 17.82 3.17 -2.12
CA GLU A 52 17.04 2.11 -2.75
C GLU A 52 17.49 0.81 -2.08
N GLU A 53 16.57 0.07 -1.46
CA GLU A 53 16.83 -1.31 -1.10
C GLU A 53 17.15 -2.01 -2.41
N THR A 54 18.43 -2.09 -2.74
CA THR A 54 18.95 -2.53 -4.04
C THR A 54 18.63 -4.01 -4.33
N ASP A 55 17.91 -4.68 -3.43
CA ASP A 55 17.62 -6.10 -3.53
C ASP A 55 16.21 -6.45 -3.02
N VAL A 56 15.20 -5.70 -3.50
CA VAL A 56 13.77 -6.06 -3.31
C VAL A 56 13.51 -7.52 -3.70
N ALA A 57 14.17 -8.01 -4.76
CA ALA A 57 14.06 -9.39 -5.20
C ALA A 57 14.46 -10.40 -4.11
N ARG A 58 15.57 -10.18 -3.40
CA ARG A 58 15.97 -11.01 -2.26
C ARG A 58 14.96 -10.97 -1.12
N TYR A 59 14.41 -9.80 -0.78
CA TYR A 59 13.40 -9.70 0.29
C TYR A 59 12.10 -10.41 -0.08
N VAL A 60 11.68 -10.29 -1.34
CA VAL A 60 10.53 -11.03 -1.90
C VAL A 60 10.79 -12.53 -1.87
N GLY A 61 11.95 -12.99 -2.33
CA GLY A 61 12.29 -14.42 -2.34
C GLY A 61 12.41 -15.04 -0.94
N GLY A 62 12.96 -14.29 0.02
CA GLY A 62 13.11 -14.75 1.40
C GLY A 62 11.90 -14.47 2.30
N GLN A 63 10.91 -13.71 1.82
CA GLN A 63 9.79 -13.19 2.62
C GLN A 63 10.23 -12.65 3.98
N SER A 64 11.35 -11.91 3.98
CA SER A 64 12.02 -11.40 5.18
C SER A 64 11.92 -9.89 5.21
N TRP A 65 11.04 -9.38 6.09
CA TRP A 65 10.66 -7.98 6.14
C TRP A 65 10.93 -7.39 7.52
N ALA A 66 11.99 -6.60 7.64
CA ALA A 66 12.48 -6.12 8.93
C ALA A 66 11.60 -5.00 9.51
N GLY A 67 11.23 -5.16 10.78
CA GLY A 67 10.46 -4.16 11.52
C GLY A 67 8.94 -4.34 11.42
N LEU A 68 8.48 -5.52 11.03
CA LEU A 68 7.06 -5.89 10.99
C LEU A 68 6.78 -7.02 11.97
N VAL A 69 5.64 -6.92 12.67
CA VAL A 69 5.11 -7.98 13.53
C VAL A 69 3.60 -8.09 13.34
N ILE A 70 3.06 -9.30 13.54
CA ILE A 70 1.61 -9.51 13.61
C ILE A 70 1.24 -9.43 15.09
N ALA A 71 0.58 -8.35 15.48
CA ALA A 71 0.08 -8.18 16.84
C ALA A 71 -1.34 -8.75 16.94
N GLU A 72 -1.76 -9.23 18.11
CA GLU A 72 -3.17 -9.57 18.31
C GLU A 72 -4.05 -8.34 18.09
N SER A 73 -5.11 -8.48 17.29
CA SER A 73 -6.01 -7.38 17.03
C SER A 73 -6.88 -7.13 18.26
N GLN A 74 -6.91 -5.89 18.74
CA GLN A 74 -7.81 -5.49 19.83
C GLN A 74 -9.26 -5.29 19.38
N ARG A 75 -9.57 -5.50 18.08
CA ARG A 75 -10.92 -5.33 17.54
C ARG A 75 -11.71 -6.64 17.65
N PRO A 76 -12.92 -6.63 18.25
CA PRO A 76 -13.79 -7.80 18.26
C PRO A 76 -14.09 -8.27 16.83
N GLY A 77 -13.82 -9.54 16.53
CA GLY A 77 -14.06 -10.14 15.20
C GLY A 77 -13.00 -9.84 14.13
N ALA A 78 -11.91 -9.12 14.47
CA ALA A 78 -10.75 -9.06 13.59
C ALA A 78 -10.03 -10.42 13.58
N GLY A 79 -9.60 -10.86 12.41
CA GLY A 79 -9.02 -12.19 12.18
C GLY A 79 -7.62 -12.37 12.76
N ARG A 80 -6.70 -12.95 11.98
CA ARG A 80 -5.30 -13.23 12.38
C ARG A 80 -4.48 -11.94 12.56
N GLY A 81 -4.76 -11.17 13.61
CA GLY A 81 -3.94 -10.05 14.07
C GLY A 81 -3.82 -8.85 13.12
N ASP A 82 -3.26 -7.76 13.63
CA ASP A 82 -2.97 -6.54 12.88
C ASP A 82 -1.47 -6.44 12.60
N LEU A 83 -1.11 -6.22 11.33
CA LEU A 83 0.28 -5.95 10.95
C LEU A 83 0.72 -4.61 11.52
N THR A 84 1.75 -4.62 12.36
CA THR A 84 2.26 -3.44 13.07
C THR A 84 3.76 -3.25 12.80
N GLY A 85 4.16 -2.00 12.64
CA GLY A 85 5.57 -1.63 12.53
C GLY A 85 6.22 -1.54 13.91
N THR A 86 7.39 -2.17 14.10
CA THR A 86 8.17 -2.09 15.36
C THR A 86 9.29 -1.05 15.31
N ARG A 87 9.42 -0.34 14.19
CA ARG A 87 10.40 0.72 13.97
C ARG A 87 9.82 1.82 13.10
N ASP A 88 10.53 2.94 13.04
CA ASP A 88 10.21 4.00 12.09
C ASP A 88 10.55 3.59 10.65
N PHE A 89 9.63 3.94 9.74
CA PHE A 89 9.80 3.79 8.30
C PHE A 89 9.88 5.15 7.63
N SER A 90 10.94 5.36 6.87
CA SER A 90 11.08 6.56 6.04
C SER A 90 10.09 6.54 4.89
N GLN A 91 9.73 7.72 4.39
CA GLN A 91 8.88 7.80 3.21
C GLN A 91 9.64 7.22 2.01
N GLY A 92 8.99 6.32 1.27
CA GLY A 92 9.61 5.65 0.11
C GLY A 92 10.29 4.31 0.45
N SER A 93 10.35 3.93 1.74
CA SER A 93 10.80 2.59 2.12
C SER A 93 9.85 1.52 1.57
N VAL A 94 10.43 0.41 1.10
CA VAL A 94 9.68 -0.82 0.86
C VAL A 94 9.36 -1.44 2.22
N ILE A 95 8.11 -1.85 2.41
CA ILE A 95 7.63 -2.37 3.70
C ILE A 95 7.52 -3.89 3.63
N CYS A 96 6.72 -4.37 2.67
CA CYS A 96 6.62 -5.76 2.25
C CYS A 96 5.99 -5.82 0.87
N ASP A 97 6.10 -6.98 0.21
CA ASP A 97 5.30 -7.28 -0.97
C ASP A 97 3.88 -7.71 -0.57
N TYR A 98 2.97 -7.61 -1.55
CA TYR A 98 1.70 -8.27 -1.48
C TYR A 98 1.87 -9.67 -2.09
N HIS A 99 2.38 -10.60 -1.27
CA HIS A 99 2.82 -11.90 -1.75
C HIS A 99 1.64 -12.83 -2.10
N GLY A 100 1.74 -13.51 -3.24
CA GLY A 100 0.73 -14.45 -3.71
C GLY A 100 1.00 -14.95 -5.12
N ARG A 101 0.11 -15.81 -5.61
CA ARG A 101 0.17 -16.31 -6.99
C ARG A 101 -0.27 -15.20 -7.95
N LEU A 102 0.55 -14.91 -8.96
CA LEU A 102 0.16 -14.00 -10.04
C LEU A 102 -0.76 -14.74 -11.02
N VAL A 103 -1.95 -14.20 -11.24
CA VAL A 103 -2.96 -14.72 -12.16
C VAL A 103 -3.47 -13.60 -13.07
N SER A 104 -4.20 -13.96 -14.13
CA SER A 104 -4.89 -12.96 -14.96
C SER A 104 -6.03 -12.29 -14.18
N ALA A 105 -6.39 -11.06 -14.53
CA ALA A 105 -7.56 -10.42 -13.90
C ALA A 105 -8.87 -11.17 -14.19
N SER A 106 -8.99 -11.88 -15.32
CA SER A 106 -10.14 -12.75 -15.59
C SER A 106 -10.22 -13.92 -14.64
N GLU A 107 -9.10 -14.60 -14.39
CA GLU A 107 -9.01 -15.72 -13.42
C GLU A 107 -9.28 -15.22 -12.01
N GLY A 108 -8.70 -14.07 -11.61
CA GLY A 108 -9.00 -13.44 -10.32
C GLY A 108 -10.48 -13.12 -10.12
N ARG A 109 -11.20 -12.69 -11.17
CA ARG A 109 -12.65 -12.46 -11.10
C ARG A 109 -13.45 -13.75 -10.95
N GLN A 110 -12.98 -14.87 -11.52
CA GLN A 110 -13.60 -16.18 -11.30
C GLN A 110 -13.42 -16.63 -9.85
N ILE A 111 -12.19 -16.54 -9.32
CA ILE A 111 -11.88 -16.87 -7.91
C ILE A 111 -12.72 -16.02 -6.95
N LEU A 112 -12.88 -14.72 -7.23
CA LEU A 112 -13.73 -13.82 -6.45
C LEU A 112 -15.18 -14.34 -6.35
N GLY A 113 -15.71 -14.89 -7.45
CA GLY A 113 -17.08 -15.41 -7.52
C GLY A 113 -17.28 -16.75 -6.82
N THR A 114 -16.24 -17.58 -6.71
CA THR A 114 -16.34 -18.94 -6.13
C THR A 114 -15.89 -19.01 -4.68
N GLU A 115 -14.85 -18.29 -4.29
CA GLU A 115 -14.18 -18.41 -2.98
C GLU A 115 -14.34 -17.17 -2.09
N GLY A 116 -15.14 -16.18 -2.52
CA GLY A 116 -15.38 -14.95 -1.77
C GLY A 116 -14.20 -13.98 -1.74
N GLY A 117 -13.17 -14.22 -2.55
CA GLY A 117 -12.11 -13.28 -2.96
C GLY A 117 -11.33 -12.58 -1.86
N ARG A 118 -11.17 -13.19 -0.69
CA ARG A 118 -10.26 -12.65 0.32
C ARG A 118 -8.83 -12.78 -0.17
N GLY A 119 -8.08 -11.69 -0.12
CA GLY A 119 -6.66 -11.69 -0.49
C GLY A 119 -6.38 -11.42 -1.97
N LEU A 120 -7.37 -11.05 -2.79
CA LEU A 120 -7.16 -10.68 -4.19
C LEU A 120 -6.73 -9.22 -4.33
N PHE A 121 -5.68 -8.96 -5.14
CA PHE A 121 -5.24 -7.60 -5.48
C PHE A 121 -5.12 -7.43 -7.00
N PHE A 122 -6.04 -6.64 -7.58
CA PHE A 122 -6.06 -6.36 -9.01
C PHE A 122 -5.15 -5.18 -9.35
N SER A 123 -4.33 -5.33 -10.38
CA SER A 123 -3.41 -4.29 -10.84
C SER A 123 -3.28 -4.30 -12.37
N LYS A 124 -2.72 -3.23 -12.93
CA LYS A 124 -2.34 -3.17 -14.34
C LYS A 124 -0.84 -3.01 -14.46
N SER A 125 -0.24 -3.73 -15.41
CA SER A 125 1.16 -3.57 -15.80
C SER A 125 1.23 -3.39 -17.31
N GLY A 126 1.47 -2.16 -17.76
CA GLY A 126 1.26 -1.80 -19.17
C GLY A 126 -0.18 -2.07 -19.59
N ASP A 127 -0.35 -2.85 -20.66
CA ASP A 127 -1.66 -3.25 -21.19
C ASP A 127 -2.21 -4.54 -20.57
N GLN A 128 -1.50 -5.13 -19.61
CA GLN A 128 -1.92 -6.37 -18.96
C GLN A 128 -2.74 -6.09 -17.70
N ASP A 129 -3.93 -6.69 -17.63
CA ASP A 129 -4.76 -6.73 -16.42
C ASP A 129 -4.40 -7.98 -15.60
N LEU A 130 -3.83 -7.75 -14.42
CA LEU A 130 -3.27 -8.78 -13.54
C LEU A 130 -4.02 -8.83 -12.20
N CYS A 131 -3.91 -9.96 -11.51
CA CYS A 131 -4.37 -10.12 -10.14
C CYS A 131 -3.35 -10.93 -9.35
N VAL A 132 -3.09 -10.52 -8.11
CA VAL A 132 -2.35 -11.34 -7.15
C VAL A 132 -3.36 -12.02 -6.24
N ASP A 133 -3.31 -13.35 -6.22
CA ASP A 133 -4.03 -14.17 -5.27
C ASP A 133 -3.16 -14.50 -4.06
N ALA A 134 -3.40 -13.80 -2.94
CA ALA A 134 -2.63 -13.95 -1.71
C ALA A 134 -3.15 -15.07 -0.78
N GLN A 135 -3.85 -16.07 -1.32
CA GLN A 135 -4.08 -17.31 -0.59
C GLN A 135 -2.73 -17.94 -0.16
N PRO A 136 -2.70 -18.70 0.96
CA PRO A 136 -1.46 -19.28 1.47
C PRO A 136 -0.76 -20.17 0.42
N CYS A 137 0.30 -19.66 -0.21
CA CYS A 137 1.13 -20.38 -1.18
C CYS A 137 2.32 -21.11 -0.55
N HIS A 138 2.72 -20.71 0.67
CA HIS A 138 3.81 -21.30 1.44
C HIS A 138 3.37 -21.55 2.88
N PRO A 139 3.11 -22.81 3.29
CA PRO A 139 2.53 -23.10 4.61
C PRO A 139 3.47 -22.77 5.78
N HIS A 140 4.77 -22.68 5.53
CA HIS A 140 5.80 -22.44 6.56
C HIS A 140 6.34 -21.01 6.57
N ILE A 141 5.89 -20.16 5.64
CA ILE A 141 6.40 -18.80 5.48
C ILE A 141 5.27 -17.83 5.79
N THR A 142 5.52 -16.89 6.69
CA THR A 142 4.57 -15.83 7.00
C THR A 142 4.67 -14.73 5.95
N THR A 143 3.61 -14.52 5.19
CA THR A 143 3.49 -13.40 4.24
C THR A 143 2.70 -12.26 4.89
N PHE A 144 3.24 -11.04 4.87
CA PHE A 144 2.66 -9.91 5.62
C PHE A 144 1.67 -9.07 4.82
N GLY A 145 1.87 -8.87 3.52
CA GLY A 145 1.11 -7.88 2.75
C GLY A 145 -0.40 -8.06 2.78
N ARG A 146 -0.88 -9.32 2.80
CA ARG A 146 -2.31 -9.66 2.88
C ARG A 146 -2.97 -9.32 4.22
N LEU A 147 -2.19 -9.01 5.25
CA LEU A 147 -2.64 -8.68 6.61
C LEU A 147 -2.71 -7.16 6.84
N ILE A 148 -2.36 -6.36 5.83
CA ILE A 148 -2.48 -4.90 5.91
C ILE A 148 -3.96 -4.53 5.84
N ASN A 149 -4.44 -3.88 6.90
CA ASN A 149 -5.81 -3.37 6.95
C ASN A 149 -6.01 -2.15 6.05
N HIS A 150 -7.22 -2.01 5.52
CA HIS A 150 -7.65 -0.80 4.84
C HIS A 150 -7.94 0.33 5.85
N SER A 151 -7.70 1.59 5.47
CA SER A 151 -7.92 2.79 6.29
C SER A 151 -8.67 3.89 5.55
#